data_AF-A0A838ET11-F1
#
_entry.id   AF-A0A838ET11-F1
#
_cell.length_a   1.000
_cell.length_b   1.000
_cell.length_c   1.000
_cell.angle_alpha   90.00
_cell.angle_beta   90.00
_cell.angle_gamma   90.00
#
_symmetry.space_group_name_H-M   'P 1'
#
loop_
_entity.id
_entity.type
_entity.pdbx_description
1 polymer ?
#
loop_
_entity_poly.entity_id
_entity_poly.type
_entity_poly.pdbx_seq_one_letter_code
_entity_poly.pdbx_strand_id
1 'polypeptide(L)'
;MEHRSKELSLETRDDRRIFDKDNDVVNRRDAVNDVMEHTSTSVNYHKIVLSPSKEEAVHDWREWTRQVMNDLEKVQGKELHWYAVHHQNTENPHVHVVVAGYNQETGREEPVKLYTKDYDLLRESGREHSEYSFQKLLEKEFQDLDSTDRTIDREAETPPSEREPLSPFLEDFDR
;
A
#
# COMPACT_ATOMS: atom_id res chain seq x y z
N MET A 1 -10.62 38.93 -10.52
CA MET A 1 -10.78 37.47 -10.32
C MET A 1 -9.80 36.80 -11.27
N GLU A 2 -8.60 36.55 -10.79
CA GLU A 2 -7.55 35.86 -11.56
C GLU A 2 -8.04 34.46 -11.92
N HIS A 3 -8.15 34.21 -13.23
CA HIS A 3 -8.17 32.87 -13.77
C HIS A 3 -6.83 32.22 -13.40
N ARG A 4 -6.84 31.36 -12.36
CA ARG A 4 -5.71 30.51 -12.01
C ARG A 4 -5.39 29.65 -13.23
N SER A 5 -4.32 30.05 -13.91
CA SER A 5 -3.76 29.42 -15.10
C SER A 5 -3.63 27.92 -14.88
N LYS A 6 -4.17 27.14 -15.82
CA LYS A 6 -3.95 25.71 -15.97
C LYS A 6 -2.45 25.43 -15.99
N GLU A 7 -1.90 25.05 -14.85
CA GLU A 7 -0.65 24.30 -14.80
C GLU A 7 -1.00 22.83 -15.11
N LEU A 8 -1.32 22.60 -16.39
CA LEU A 8 -1.39 21.28 -17.01
C LEU A 8 0.05 20.86 -17.34
N SER A 9 0.89 20.69 -16.32
CA SER A 9 2.23 20.14 -16.49
C SER A 9 2.13 18.63 -16.64
N LEU A 10 2.15 18.19 -17.91
CA LEU A 10 2.58 16.87 -18.36
C LEU A 10 1.78 15.64 -17.92
N GLU A 11 0.45 15.68 -17.84
CA GLU A 11 -0.32 14.42 -17.81
C GLU A 11 -0.17 13.67 -19.15
N THR A 12 0.40 12.47 -19.13
CA THR A 12 0.44 11.57 -20.29
C THR A 12 -0.95 11.02 -20.55
N ARG A 13 -1.21 10.53 -21.77
CA ARG A 13 -2.49 9.86 -22.11
C ARG A 13 -2.77 8.64 -21.24
N ASP A 14 -1.74 8.07 -20.60
CA ASP A 14 -1.84 6.92 -19.69
C ASP A 14 -2.41 7.29 -18.32
N ASP A 15 -2.07 8.47 -17.79
CA ASP A 15 -2.52 8.96 -16.45
C ASP A 15 -4.02 9.24 -16.36
N ARG A 16 -4.72 9.20 -17.50
CA ARG A 16 -6.16 9.46 -17.59
C ARG A 16 -6.97 8.22 -17.96
N ARG A 17 -6.34 7.06 -18.03
CA ARG A 17 -7.04 5.82 -18.33
C ARG A 17 -7.87 5.42 -17.12
N ILE A 18 -9.16 5.25 -17.36
CA ILE A 18 -10.09 4.71 -16.40
C ILE A 18 -9.93 3.20 -16.42
N PHE A 19 -9.87 2.58 -15.25
CA PHE A 19 -9.87 1.13 -15.08
C PHE A 19 -10.91 0.74 -14.03
N ASP A 20 -11.29 -0.53 -14.02
CA ASP A 20 -12.20 -1.11 -13.04
C ASP A 20 -11.64 -2.44 -12.51
N LYS A 21 -12.50 -3.22 -11.87
CA LYS A 21 -12.20 -4.54 -11.32
C LYS A 21 -11.59 -5.50 -12.35
N ASP A 22 -12.08 -5.49 -13.59
CA ASP A 22 -11.78 -6.51 -14.59
C ASP A 22 -11.02 -5.96 -15.80
N ASN A 23 -11.06 -4.65 -16.01
CA ASN A 23 -10.59 -3.97 -17.22
C ASN A 23 -9.54 -2.93 -16.88
N ASP A 24 -8.38 -2.99 -17.56
CA ASP A 24 -7.32 -1.98 -17.43
C ASP A 24 -7.64 -0.67 -18.16
N VAL A 25 -8.60 -0.70 -19.10
CA VAL A 25 -9.01 0.46 -19.89
C VAL A 25 -10.52 0.42 -20.13
N VAL A 26 -11.21 1.42 -19.62
CA VAL A 26 -12.66 1.61 -19.77
C VAL A 26 -12.91 2.95 -20.46
N ASN A 27 -13.92 2.98 -21.34
CA ASN A 27 -14.38 4.24 -21.91
C ASN A 27 -15.03 5.12 -20.85
N ARG A 28 -14.68 6.42 -20.83
CA ARG A 28 -15.26 7.37 -19.88
C ARG A 28 -16.79 7.45 -19.93
N ARG A 29 -17.41 7.32 -21.10
CA ARG A 29 -18.88 7.36 -21.20
C ARG A 29 -19.50 6.13 -20.56
N ASP A 30 -18.93 4.96 -20.83
CA ASP A 30 -19.44 3.69 -20.32
C ASP A 30 -19.29 3.65 -18.79
N ALA A 31 -18.13 4.05 -18.26
CA ALA A 31 -17.91 4.18 -16.81
C ALA A 31 -18.90 5.16 -16.14
N VAL A 32 -19.16 6.31 -16.76
CA VAL A 32 -20.13 7.27 -16.22
C VAL A 32 -21.55 6.70 -16.27
N ASN A 33 -21.94 6.08 -17.38
CA ASN A 33 -23.27 5.50 -17.51
C ASN A 33 -23.49 4.39 -16.49
N ASP A 34 -22.54 3.46 -16.35
CA ASP A 34 -22.61 2.35 -15.41
C ASP A 34 -22.68 2.82 -13.95
N VAL A 35 -21.84 3.80 -13.56
CA VAL A 35 -21.96 4.41 -12.23
C VAL A 35 -23.36 4.99 -12.01
N MET A 36 -23.88 5.74 -12.98
CA MET A 36 -25.18 6.42 -12.89
C MET A 36 -26.35 5.43 -12.84
N GLU A 37 -26.25 4.30 -13.56
CA GLU A 37 -27.20 3.20 -13.48
C GLU A 37 -27.20 2.53 -12.10
N HIS A 38 -26.05 2.45 -11.43
CA HIS A 38 -25.94 1.87 -10.09
C HIS A 38 -26.09 2.90 -8.95
N THR A 39 -26.67 4.07 -9.26
CA THR A 39 -26.98 5.10 -8.27
C THR A 39 -28.45 5.11 -7.88
N SER A 40 -28.74 5.44 -6.62
CA SER A 40 -30.11 5.60 -6.14
C SER A 40 -30.55 7.07 -6.09
N THR A 41 -31.84 7.32 -5.86
CA THR A 41 -32.39 8.66 -5.64
C THR A 41 -31.87 9.43 -4.41
N SER A 42 -31.17 8.78 -3.47
CA SER A 42 -30.75 9.40 -2.19
C SER A 42 -29.24 9.54 -1.99
N VAL A 43 -28.45 8.64 -2.57
CA VAL A 43 -26.98 8.69 -2.60
C VAL A 43 -26.59 8.30 -4.01
N ASN A 44 -25.82 9.18 -4.65
CA ASN A 44 -25.40 8.96 -6.02
C ASN A 44 -24.18 8.03 -6.01
N TYR A 45 -23.02 8.53 -5.60
CA TYR A 45 -21.77 7.77 -5.59
C TYR A 45 -20.82 8.39 -4.57
N HIS A 46 -19.78 7.66 -4.18
CA HIS A 46 -18.68 8.22 -3.38
C HIS A 46 -17.45 8.43 -4.24
N LYS A 47 -16.69 9.47 -3.92
CA LYS A 47 -15.35 9.68 -4.45
C LYS A 47 -14.34 9.46 -3.35
N ILE A 48 -13.44 8.50 -3.55
CA ILE A 48 -12.35 8.16 -2.64
C ILE A 48 -11.03 8.55 -3.32
N VAL A 49 -10.03 8.92 -2.52
CA VAL A 49 -8.66 9.10 -2.98
C VAL A 49 -7.76 8.15 -2.20
N LEU A 50 -7.15 7.20 -2.90
CA LEU A 50 -6.17 6.29 -2.33
C LEU A 50 -4.78 6.88 -2.56
N SER A 51 -4.08 7.19 -1.48
CA SER A 51 -2.74 7.78 -1.50
C SER A 51 -1.89 7.06 -0.45
N PRO A 52 -0.99 6.16 -0.86
CA PRO A 52 -0.10 5.48 0.07
C PRO A 52 0.90 6.48 0.68
N SER A 53 1.42 6.15 1.86
CA SER A 53 2.53 6.89 2.46
C SER A 53 3.86 6.61 1.73
N LYS A 54 4.92 7.37 2.08
CA LYS A 54 6.24 7.17 1.45
C LYS A 54 6.85 5.80 1.76
N GLU A 55 6.47 5.23 2.89
CA GLU A 55 6.89 3.91 3.38
C GLU A 55 6.04 2.76 2.78
N GLU A 56 5.00 3.09 2.03
CA GLU A 56 4.05 2.16 1.42
C GLU A 56 4.24 2.16 -0.10
N ALA A 57 5.42 1.77 -0.58
CA ALA A 57 5.67 1.79 -2.03
C ALA A 57 4.68 0.87 -2.78
N VAL A 58 4.22 1.32 -3.94
CA VAL A 58 3.29 0.59 -4.81
C VAL A 58 3.90 0.45 -6.19
N HIS A 59 4.04 -0.79 -6.67
CA HIS A 59 4.58 -1.09 -8.00
C HIS A 59 3.50 -1.14 -9.07
N ASP A 60 2.45 -1.94 -8.85
CA ASP A 60 1.29 -2.02 -9.73
C ASP A 60 0.09 -1.33 -9.09
N TRP A 61 -0.15 -0.08 -9.52
CA TRP A 61 -1.22 0.75 -8.99
C TRP A 61 -2.62 0.25 -9.30
N ARG A 62 -2.81 -0.45 -10.43
CA ARG A 62 -4.12 -1.00 -10.79
C ARG A 62 -4.43 -2.18 -9.89
N GLU A 63 -3.49 -3.11 -9.78
CA GLU A 63 -3.64 -4.30 -8.95
C GLU A 63 -3.78 -3.93 -7.46
N TRP A 64 -2.95 -3.02 -6.96
CA TRP A 64 -3.08 -2.49 -5.60
C TRP A 64 -4.47 -1.90 -5.34
N THR A 65 -4.99 -1.09 -6.27
CA THR A 65 -6.35 -0.53 -6.16
C THR A 65 -7.41 -1.64 -6.14
N ARG A 66 -7.28 -2.66 -7.00
CA ARG A 66 -8.21 -3.80 -7.05
C ARG A 66 -8.24 -4.57 -5.73
N GLN A 67 -7.07 -4.80 -5.13
CA GLN A 67 -6.97 -5.50 -3.85
C GLN A 67 -7.64 -4.71 -2.72
N VAL A 68 -7.38 -3.39 -2.64
CA VAL A 68 -8.02 -2.49 -1.68
C VAL A 68 -9.54 -2.46 -1.84
N MET A 69 -10.02 -2.34 -3.08
CA MET A 69 -11.46 -2.30 -3.35
C MET A 69 -12.14 -3.65 -3.10
N ASN A 70 -11.46 -4.76 -3.39
CA ASN A 70 -11.95 -6.11 -3.10
C ASN A 70 -12.12 -6.35 -1.58
N ASP A 71 -11.25 -5.80 -0.75
CA ASP A 71 -11.43 -5.89 0.71
C ASP A 71 -12.61 -5.04 1.19
N LEU A 72 -12.83 -3.87 0.58
CA LEU A 72 -14.02 -3.06 0.85
C LEU A 72 -15.31 -3.80 0.43
N GLU A 73 -15.34 -4.47 -0.73
CA GLU A 73 -16.47 -5.30 -1.17
C GLU A 73 -16.80 -6.39 -0.15
N LYS A 74 -15.78 -7.12 0.34
CA LYS A 74 -15.95 -8.18 1.34
C LYS A 74 -16.57 -7.65 2.63
N VAL A 75 -16.09 -6.51 3.13
CA VAL A 75 -16.60 -5.94 4.39
C VAL A 75 -18.01 -5.35 4.22
N GLN A 76 -18.29 -4.74 3.08
CA GLN A 76 -19.62 -4.22 2.75
C GLN A 76 -20.64 -5.34 2.47
N GLY A 77 -20.18 -6.56 2.16
CA GLY A 77 -21.03 -7.72 1.89
C GLY A 77 -21.84 -7.59 0.61
N LYS A 78 -21.38 -6.76 -0.34
CA LYS A 78 -22.04 -6.49 -1.61
C LYS A 78 -21.03 -6.14 -2.69
N GLU A 79 -21.46 -6.32 -3.93
CA GLU A 79 -20.68 -5.94 -5.09
C GLU A 79 -20.64 -4.41 -5.22
N LEU A 80 -19.45 -3.89 -5.54
CA LEU A 80 -19.23 -2.47 -5.71
C LEU A 80 -18.89 -2.20 -7.19
N HIS A 81 -19.69 -1.34 -7.81
CA HIS A 81 -19.38 -0.81 -9.13
C HIS A 81 -18.45 0.37 -8.94
N TRP A 82 -17.18 0.21 -9.29
CA TRP A 82 -16.20 1.26 -9.11
C TRP A 82 -15.30 1.44 -10.33
N TYR A 83 -14.88 2.68 -10.52
CA TYR A 83 -13.95 3.07 -11.57
C TYR A 83 -12.86 3.95 -10.97
N ALA A 84 -11.65 3.75 -11.46
CA ALA A 84 -10.47 4.41 -10.92
C ALA A 84 -9.60 5.06 -11.99
N VAL A 85 -8.87 6.10 -11.60
CA VAL A 85 -7.84 6.76 -12.41
C VAL A 85 -6.62 6.98 -11.53
N HIS A 86 -5.47 6.49 -11.98
CA HIS A 86 -4.19 6.70 -11.32
C HIS A 86 -3.48 7.94 -11.87
N HIS A 87 -3.16 8.89 -10.99
CA HIS A 87 -2.37 10.08 -11.31
C HIS A 87 -0.95 9.88 -10.79
N GLN A 88 0.00 9.68 -11.72
CA GLN A 88 1.41 9.44 -11.39
C GLN A 88 2.27 10.72 -11.45
N ASN A 89 1.82 11.74 -12.18
CA ASN A 89 2.59 12.97 -12.45
C ASN A 89 2.45 14.06 -11.39
N THR A 90 2.21 13.66 -10.14
CA THR A 90 2.21 14.55 -8.97
C THR A 90 3.28 14.11 -7.97
N GLU A 91 3.76 15.02 -7.13
CA GLU A 91 4.76 14.70 -6.08
C GLU A 91 4.32 13.54 -5.17
N ASN A 92 3.01 13.32 -5.03
CA ASN A 92 2.41 12.18 -4.34
C ASN A 92 1.47 11.43 -5.29
N PRO A 93 1.92 10.34 -5.93
CA PRO A 93 1.06 9.51 -6.78
C PRO A 93 -0.17 9.02 -6.02
N HIS A 94 -1.34 9.10 -6.65
CA HIS A 94 -2.61 8.75 -6.00
C HIS A 94 -3.63 8.25 -7.01
N VAL A 95 -4.62 7.53 -6.52
CA VAL A 95 -5.72 6.98 -7.32
C VAL A 95 -7.03 7.63 -6.90
N HIS A 96 -7.73 8.23 -7.86
CA HIS A 96 -9.12 8.63 -7.67
C HIS A 96 -10.02 7.46 -7.97
N VAL A 97 -10.89 7.10 -7.03
CA VAL A 97 -11.89 6.04 -7.19
C VAL A 97 -13.28 6.63 -7.05
N VAL A 98 -14.18 6.28 -7.95
CA VAL A 98 -15.62 6.53 -7.83
C VAL A 98 -16.30 5.20 -7.58
N VAL A 99 -17.17 5.12 -6.57
CA VAL A 99 -17.88 3.90 -6.19
C VAL A 99 -19.38 4.11 -6.09
N ALA A 100 -20.11 3.17 -6.68
CA ALA A 100 -21.54 2.95 -6.63
C ALA A 100 -21.81 1.49 -6.23
N GLY A 101 -23.05 1.12 -5.92
CA GLY A 101 -23.32 -0.16 -5.25
C GLY A 101 -24.52 -0.89 -5.82
N TYR A 102 -24.36 -2.20 -5.95
CA TYR A 102 -25.43 -3.12 -6.29
C TYR A 102 -25.51 -4.20 -5.21
N ASN A 103 -26.70 -4.42 -4.67
CA ASN A 103 -26.90 -5.51 -3.72
C ASN A 103 -27.39 -6.74 -4.47
N GLN A 104 -26.52 -7.75 -4.60
CA GLN A 104 -26.82 -9.02 -5.24
C GLN A 104 -27.90 -9.83 -4.50
N GLU A 105 -27.97 -9.74 -3.16
CA GLU A 105 -28.96 -10.48 -2.36
C GLU A 105 -30.37 -9.94 -2.58
N THR A 106 -30.53 -8.63 -2.66
CA THR A 106 -31.83 -7.99 -2.88
C THR A 106 -32.15 -7.78 -4.35
N GLY A 107 -31.15 -7.91 -5.23
CA GLY A 107 -31.21 -7.65 -6.66
C GLY A 107 -31.47 -6.18 -6.99
N ARG A 108 -31.19 -5.27 -6.05
CA ARG A 108 -31.53 -3.84 -6.14
C ARG A 108 -30.28 -2.98 -6.01
N GLU A 109 -30.32 -1.84 -6.69
CA GLU A 109 -29.41 -0.73 -6.45
C GLU A 109 -29.62 -0.23 -5.02
N GLU A 110 -28.63 -0.43 -4.17
CA GLU A 110 -28.64 0.04 -2.80
C GLU A 110 -27.53 1.06 -2.60
N PRO A 111 -27.82 2.21 -1.97
CA PRO A 111 -26.79 3.14 -1.56
C PRO A 111 -25.59 2.45 -0.90
N VAL A 112 -24.40 2.65 -1.47
CA VAL A 112 -23.17 2.43 -0.70
C VAL A 112 -23.15 3.46 0.40
N LYS A 113 -22.97 3.03 1.64
CA LYS A 113 -22.79 3.92 2.79
C LYS A 113 -21.41 3.64 3.35
N LEU A 114 -20.56 4.65 3.30
CA LEU A 114 -19.24 4.61 3.89
C LEU A 114 -19.27 5.35 5.22
N TYR A 115 -18.84 4.68 6.27
CA TYR A 115 -18.70 5.16 7.63
C TYR A 115 -17.22 5.28 7.97
N THR A 116 -16.92 5.88 9.13
CA THR A 116 -15.53 6.03 9.62
C THR A 116 -14.73 4.73 9.57
N LYS A 117 -15.34 3.61 9.97
CA LYS A 117 -14.69 2.29 9.97
C LYS A 117 -14.26 1.81 8.58
N ASP A 118 -15.00 2.18 7.53
CA ASP A 118 -14.64 1.83 6.15
C ASP A 118 -13.38 2.58 5.71
N TYR A 119 -13.17 3.82 6.18
CA TYR A 119 -11.94 4.55 5.91
C TYR A 119 -10.74 3.99 6.68
N ASP A 120 -10.96 3.46 7.89
CA ASP A 120 -9.89 2.77 8.63
C ASP A 120 -9.49 1.48 7.93
N LEU A 121 -10.47 0.70 7.45
CA LEU A 121 -10.25 -0.46 6.60
C LEU A 121 -9.46 -0.11 5.34
N LEU A 122 -9.86 0.94 4.60
CA LEU A 122 -9.16 1.35 3.37
C LEU A 122 -7.69 1.74 3.63
N ARG A 123 -7.39 2.32 4.80
CA ARG A 123 -6.01 2.65 5.19
C ARG A 123 -5.21 1.39 5.51
N GLU A 124 -5.79 0.48 6.28
CA GLU A 124 -5.14 -0.77 6.67
C GLU A 124 -4.87 -1.65 5.43
N SER A 125 -5.89 -1.87 4.61
CA SER A 125 -5.80 -2.62 3.36
C SER A 125 -4.81 -1.97 2.37
N GLY A 126 -4.82 -0.63 2.26
CA GLY A 126 -3.85 0.10 1.44
C GLY A 126 -2.40 -0.15 1.85
N ARG A 127 -2.12 -0.21 3.16
CA ARG A 127 -0.81 -0.56 3.70
C ARG A 127 -0.48 -2.03 3.45
N GLU A 128 -1.42 -2.93 3.73
CA GLU A 128 -1.24 -4.39 3.60
C GLU A 128 -0.85 -4.81 2.18
N HIS A 129 -1.51 -4.21 1.18
CA HIS A 129 -1.26 -4.49 -0.24
C HIS A 129 -0.11 -3.67 -0.85
N SER A 130 0.54 -2.83 -0.05
CA SER A 130 1.77 -2.13 -0.45
C SER A 130 3.02 -2.93 -0.09
N GLU A 131 4.18 -2.46 -0.53
CA GLU A 131 5.47 -3.04 -0.16
C GLU A 131 5.89 -2.74 1.29
N TYR A 132 5.04 -2.13 2.12
CA TYR A 132 5.37 -1.72 3.48
C TYR A 132 5.98 -2.86 4.32
N SER A 133 5.35 -4.03 4.31
CA SER A 133 5.82 -5.20 5.08
C SER A 133 7.19 -5.69 4.61
N PHE A 134 7.41 -5.69 3.30
CA PHE A 134 8.69 -6.07 2.70
C PHE A 134 9.79 -5.07 3.05
N GLN A 135 9.51 -3.76 2.94
CA GLN A 135 10.45 -2.71 3.31
C GLN A 135 10.84 -2.76 4.79
N LYS A 136 9.87 -3.04 5.68
CA LYS A 136 10.14 -3.18 7.12
C LYS A 136 10.97 -4.41 7.43
N LEU A 137 10.76 -5.51 6.71
CA LEU A 137 11.60 -6.70 6.84
C LEU A 137 13.04 -6.42 6.39
N LEU A 138 13.22 -5.76 5.24
CA LEU A 138 14.54 -5.37 4.76
C LEU A 138 15.25 -4.42 5.73
N GLU A 139 14.57 -3.39 6.22
CA GLU A 139 15.14 -2.44 7.18
C GLU A 139 15.65 -3.13 8.44
N LYS A 140 14.88 -4.10 8.96
CA LYS A 140 15.29 -4.90 10.11
C LYS A 140 16.52 -5.75 9.80
N GLU A 141 16.53 -6.44 8.65
CA GLU A 141 17.66 -7.30 8.27
C GLU A 141 18.95 -6.49 8.08
N PHE A 142 18.87 -5.30 7.47
CA PHE A 142 20.02 -4.39 7.36
C PHE A 142 20.52 -3.94 8.73
N GLN A 143 19.62 -3.63 9.67
CA GLN A 143 20.01 -3.26 11.04
C GLN A 143 20.70 -4.42 11.78
N ASP A 144 20.21 -5.64 11.59
CA ASP A 144 20.79 -6.84 12.21
C ASP A 144 22.19 -7.12 11.64
N LEU A 145 22.39 -6.99 10.32
CA LEU A 145 23.70 -7.11 9.68
C LEU A 145 24.68 -6.02 10.13
N ASP A 146 24.26 -4.75 10.13
CA ASP A 146 25.08 -3.63 10.62
C ASP A 146 25.49 -3.82 12.08
N SER A 147 24.59 -4.36 12.91
CA SER A 147 24.90 -4.66 14.31
C SER A 147 25.92 -5.80 14.42
N THR A 148 25.82 -6.80 13.55
CA THR A 148 26.73 -7.96 13.51
C THR A 148 28.14 -7.52 13.08
N ASP A 149 28.27 -6.73 12.01
CA ASP A 149 29.57 -6.20 11.57
C ASP A 149 30.25 -5.39 12.68
N ARG A 150 29.50 -4.52 13.37
CA ARG A 150 30.04 -3.76 14.51
C ARG A 150 30.48 -4.65 15.67
N THR A 151 29.80 -5.78 15.91
CA THR A 151 30.25 -6.74 16.94
C THR A 151 31.52 -7.47 16.52
N ILE A 152 31.64 -7.86 15.25
CA ILE A 152 32.84 -8.50 14.71
C ILE A 152 34.04 -7.55 14.78
N ASP A 153 33.87 -6.29 14.36
CA ASP A 153 34.93 -5.28 14.45
C ASP A 153 35.40 -5.08 15.90
N ARG A 154 34.47 -5.02 16.85
CA ARG A 154 34.78 -4.87 18.28
C ARG A 154 35.49 -6.10 18.85
N GLU A 155 35.11 -7.31 18.44
CA GLU A 155 35.80 -8.55 18.84
C GLU A 155 37.20 -8.64 18.24
N ALA A 156 37.40 -8.17 17.00
CA ALA A 156 38.70 -8.09 16.36
C ALA A 156 39.63 -7.03 17.00
N GLU A 157 39.07 -5.94 17.52
CA GLU A 157 39.81 -4.90 18.26
C GLU A 157 40.10 -5.27 19.72
N THR A 158 39.41 -6.27 20.28
CA THR A 158 39.66 -6.74 21.64
C THR A 158 40.89 -7.66 21.61
N PRO A 159 42.04 -7.29 22.21
CA PRO A 159 43.21 -8.15 22.22
C PRO A 159 42.85 -9.47 22.92
N PRO A 160 43.37 -10.63 22.46
CA PRO A 160 43.14 -11.90 23.13
C PRO A 160 43.50 -11.72 24.60
N SER A 161 42.58 -12.02 25.52
CA SER A 161 42.95 -12.06 26.93
C SER A 161 44.13 -13.01 27.06
N GLU A 162 45.23 -12.53 27.65
CA GLU A 162 46.38 -13.35 27.97
C GLU A 162 45.86 -14.58 28.71
N ARG A 163 45.87 -15.74 28.03
CA ARG A 163 45.65 -17.00 28.72
C ARG A 163 46.72 -17.03 29.81
N GLU A 164 46.29 -17.03 31.07
CA GLU A 164 47.23 -17.19 32.18
C GLU A 164 48.16 -18.36 31.86
N PRO A 165 49.48 -18.18 31.99
CA PRO A 165 50.42 -19.23 31.67
C PRO A 165 50.04 -20.44 32.53
N LEU A 166 49.80 -21.59 31.87
CA LEU A 166 49.63 -22.86 32.56
C LEU A 166 50.84 -23.03 33.49
N SER A 167 50.57 -22.97 34.79
CA SER A 167 51.54 -23.26 35.83
C SER A 167 52.26 -24.56 35.46
N PRO A 168 53.60 -24.59 35.36
CA PRO A 168 54.28 -25.85 35.18
C PRO A 168 54.06 -26.64 36.46
N PHE A 169 53.27 -27.71 36.34
CA PHE A 169 53.32 -28.83 37.28
C PHE A 169 54.77 -29.29 37.36
N LEU A 170 55.47 -28.87 38.41
CA LEU A 170 56.66 -29.55 38.89
C LEU A 170 56.17 -30.81 39.60
N GLU A 171 56.03 -31.89 38.85
CA GLU A 171 56.07 -33.23 39.43
C GLU A 171 57.50 -33.50 39.91
N ASP A 172 57.60 -33.80 41.20
CA ASP A 172 58.78 -34.26 41.91
C ASP A 172 59.45 -35.44 41.20
N PHE A 173 60.79 -35.42 41.13
CA PHE A 173 61.60 -36.64 41.01
C PHE A 173 62.88 -36.55 41.86
N ASP A 174 62.80 -37.17 43.04
CA ASP A 174 63.74 -38.15 43.60
C ASP A 174 65.14 -37.69 44.13
N ARG A 175 65.26 -37.53 45.46
CA ARG A 175 66.08 -38.36 46.40
C ARG A 175 66.35 -37.71 47.76
#